data_AF-A0A1F4FV81-F1
#
_entry.id   AF-A0A1F4FV81-F1
#
_cell.length_a   1.000
_cell.length_b   1.000
_cell.length_c   1.000
_cell.angle_alpha   90.00
_cell.angle_beta   90.00
_cell.angle_gamma   90.00
#
_symmetry.space_group_name_H-M   'P 1'
#
loop_
_entity.id
_entity.type
_entity.pdbx_description
1 polymer ?
#
loop_
_entity_poly.entity_id
_entity_poly.type
_entity_poly.pdbx_seq_one_letter_code
_entity_poly.pdbx_strand_id
1 'polypeptide(L)'
;MKKLIALLVAAIALPALAQSWPAKPVRVIVNVAPGGVADITARVLGAKLTETLGQPFIIENRAGGDGYIGFEAVARAEPDGYTVVYSPGSSMMIAPHIVKRADLDPMKALTPVVPTGRVSLYVMTHPNVPVKNFAEFVAYARANPGKLNYGTPGNGTSPHIATEVFNREAKVKLNHVPYKGAGPALKDLLGGIIDLAFDPGVGLTSAKAGKLRMIAIAGPKRHADFPDAPTLEENGIKGVDGGPHFAFYATAGTPREVIERLNREVIRLMQEPVVSDRFKALAVDMAEPMTPQQFAAYVRAEYEKYGKLIPELGIAR
;
A
#
# COMPACT_ATOMS: atom_id res chain seq x y z
N MET A 1 -40.99 -72.00 7.56
CA MET A 1 -41.31 -70.55 7.49
C MET A 1 -40.21 -69.77 8.19
N LYS A 2 -39.85 -68.60 7.65
CA LYS A 2 -38.90 -67.58 8.18
C LYS A 2 -37.40 -67.79 7.83
N LYS A 3 -37.04 -67.38 6.60
CA LYS A 3 -35.69 -66.90 6.27
C LYS A 3 -35.64 -65.41 6.63
N LEU A 4 -34.79 -65.02 7.58
CA LEU A 4 -34.46 -63.61 7.84
C LEU A 4 -33.38 -63.18 6.85
N ILE A 5 -33.70 -62.22 5.99
CA ILE A 5 -32.74 -61.51 5.15
C ILE A 5 -32.33 -60.27 5.93
N ALA A 6 -31.10 -60.25 6.44
CA ALA A 6 -30.47 -59.07 7.01
C ALA A 6 -29.88 -58.25 5.86
N LEU A 7 -30.47 -57.10 5.58
CA LEU A 7 -30.03 -56.17 4.54
C LEU A 7 -28.85 -55.35 5.08
N LEU A 8 -27.65 -55.60 4.56
CA LEU A 8 -26.43 -54.88 4.88
C LEU A 8 -26.47 -53.51 4.19
N VAL A 9 -26.77 -52.44 4.95
CA VAL A 9 -26.63 -51.06 4.46
C VAL A 9 -25.15 -50.69 4.49
N ALA A 10 -24.46 -50.92 3.39
CA ALA A 10 -23.12 -50.38 3.16
C ALA A 10 -23.26 -48.88 2.91
N ALA A 11 -22.99 -48.07 3.96
CA ALA A 11 -22.84 -46.63 3.83
C ALA A 11 -21.60 -46.36 2.96
N ILE A 12 -21.82 -46.01 1.69
CA ILE A 12 -20.79 -45.49 0.81
C ILE A 12 -20.45 -44.09 1.34
N ALA A 13 -19.44 -44.01 2.20
CA ALA A 13 -18.79 -42.76 2.54
C ALA A 13 -18.07 -42.25 1.29
N LEU A 14 -18.77 -41.47 0.47
CA LEU A 14 -18.14 -40.72 -0.60
C LEU A 14 -17.08 -39.81 0.05
N PRO A 15 -15.82 -39.84 -0.40
CA PRO A 15 -14.83 -38.89 0.08
C PRO A 15 -15.36 -37.50 -0.24
N ALA A 16 -15.55 -36.67 0.79
CA ALA A 16 -15.80 -35.26 0.60
C ALA A 16 -14.59 -34.71 -0.18
N LEU A 17 -14.74 -34.48 -1.47
CA LEU A 17 -13.75 -33.75 -2.27
C LEU A 17 -13.66 -32.38 -1.62
N ALA A 18 -12.59 -32.13 -0.87
CA ALA A 18 -12.29 -30.81 -0.36
C ALA A 18 -12.34 -29.85 -1.55
N GLN A 19 -13.33 -28.96 -1.57
CA GLN A 19 -13.46 -28.00 -2.66
C GLN A 19 -12.19 -27.15 -2.67
N SER A 20 -11.48 -27.16 -3.81
CA SER A 20 -10.29 -26.34 -3.97
C SER A 20 -10.66 -24.87 -3.82
N TRP A 21 -10.03 -24.16 -2.88
CA TRP A 21 -10.20 -22.72 -2.75
C TRP A 21 -9.67 -22.01 -4.04
N PRO A 22 -10.38 -20.99 -4.55
CA PRO A 22 -11.70 -20.51 -4.10
C PRO A 22 -12.88 -21.26 -4.77
N ALA A 23 -13.94 -21.53 -4.02
CA ALA A 23 -15.20 -22.14 -4.50
C ALA A 23 -16.39 -21.17 -4.50
N LYS A 24 -16.20 -19.96 -3.99
CA LYS A 24 -17.16 -18.85 -3.96
C LYS A 24 -16.40 -17.52 -4.16
N PRO A 25 -17.08 -16.39 -4.42
CA PRO A 25 -16.42 -15.10 -4.56
C PRO A 25 -15.53 -14.74 -3.36
N VAL A 26 -14.36 -14.16 -3.65
CA VAL A 26 -13.42 -13.62 -2.67
C VAL A 26 -13.61 -12.11 -2.58
N ARG A 27 -13.78 -11.59 -1.37
CA ARG A 27 -13.81 -10.15 -1.09
C ARG A 27 -12.40 -9.65 -0.83
N VAL A 28 -11.97 -8.67 -1.60
CA VAL A 28 -10.70 -7.99 -1.44
C VAL A 28 -10.97 -6.57 -0.93
N ILE A 29 -10.71 -6.38 0.36
CA ILE A 29 -10.80 -5.06 0.98
C ILE A 29 -9.57 -4.25 0.57
N VAL A 30 -9.77 -3.04 0.06
CA VAL A 30 -8.70 -2.06 -0.12
C VAL A 30 -8.89 -1.00 0.96
N ASN A 31 -7.92 -0.84 1.86
CA ASN A 31 -8.06 -0.01 3.05
C ASN A 31 -7.74 1.49 2.84
N VAL A 32 -7.75 1.94 1.58
CA VAL A 32 -7.59 3.35 1.18
C VAL A 32 -8.69 3.77 0.22
N ALA A 33 -8.88 5.08 0.07
CA ALA A 33 -9.88 5.62 -0.84
C ALA A 33 -9.60 5.23 -2.31
N PRO A 34 -10.64 5.13 -3.16
CA PRO A 34 -10.48 4.84 -4.58
C PRO A 34 -9.58 5.84 -5.32
N GLY A 35 -8.97 5.39 -6.42
CA GLY A 35 -8.17 6.25 -7.31
C GLY A 35 -6.70 6.46 -6.89
N GLY A 36 -6.26 5.84 -5.79
CA GLY A 36 -4.85 5.73 -5.43
C GLY A 36 -4.17 4.55 -6.11
N VAL A 37 -2.82 4.52 -6.11
CA VAL A 37 -2.03 3.41 -6.68
C VAL A 37 -2.49 2.04 -6.14
N ALA A 38 -2.69 1.91 -4.83
CA ALA A 38 -3.11 0.65 -4.22
C ALA A 38 -4.49 0.17 -4.69
N ASP A 39 -5.44 1.07 -4.92
CA ASP A 39 -6.76 0.72 -5.46
C ASP A 39 -6.66 0.25 -6.91
N ILE A 40 -5.89 0.97 -7.73
CA ILE A 40 -5.72 0.63 -9.15
C ILE A 40 -4.99 -0.71 -9.30
N THR A 41 -3.91 -0.94 -8.54
CA THR A 41 -3.17 -2.21 -8.59
C THR A 41 -3.99 -3.38 -8.05
N ALA A 42 -4.78 -3.18 -6.98
CA ALA A 42 -5.73 -4.19 -6.49
C ALA A 42 -6.75 -4.59 -7.56
N ARG A 43 -7.29 -3.62 -8.31
CA ARG A 43 -8.25 -3.87 -9.39
C ARG A 43 -7.64 -4.63 -10.56
N VAL A 44 -6.39 -4.31 -10.94
CA VAL A 44 -5.65 -5.06 -11.97
C VAL A 44 -5.48 -6.52 -11.53
N LEU A 45 -5.00 -6.74 -10.30
CA LEU A 45 -4.80 -8.09 -9.77
C LEU A 45 -6.11 -8.84 -9.58
N GLY A 46 -7.16 -8.20 -9.06
CA GLY A 46 -8.47 -8.81 -8.85
C GLY A 46 -9.12 -9.28 -10.15
N ALA A 47 -9.03 -8.48 -11.22
CA ALA A 47 -9.52 -8.89 -12.53
C ALA A 47 -8.80 -10.16 -13.04
N LYS A 48 -7.46 -10.19 -12.92
CA LYS A 48 -6.66 -11.34 -13.35
C LYS A 48 -6.84 -12.58 -12.46
N LEU A 49 -6.96 -12.41 -11.15
CA LEU A 49 -7.28 -13.49 -10.22
C LEU A 49 -8.65 -14.10 -10.52
N THR A 50 -9.63 -13.27 -10.89
CA THR A 50 -10.96 -13.75 -11.30
C THR A 50 -10.89 -14.64 -12.53
N GLU A 51 -10.13 -14.22 -13.55
CA GLU A 51 -9.91 -14.99 -14.77
C GLU A 51 -9.23 -16.33 -14.48
N THR A 52 -8.21 -16.34 -13.61
CA THR A 52 -7.34 -17.50 -13.44
C THR A 52 -7.82 -18.50 -12.39
N LEU A 53 -8.59 -18.03 -11.40
CA LEU A 53 -9.13 -18.87 -10.33
C LEU A 53 -10.62 -19.20 -10.51
N GLY A 54 -11.27 -18.64 -11.53
CA GLY A 54 -12.66 -18.98 -11.89
C GLY A 54 -13.72 -18.54 -10.88
N GLN A 55 -13.35 -17.72 -9.90
CA GLN A 55 -14.26 -17.11 -8.93
C GLN A 55 -14.05 -15.60 -8.86
N PRO A 56 -15.10 -14.78 -8.70
CA PRO A 56 -14.96 -13.33 -8.61
C PRO A 56 -14.06 -12.88 -7.45
N PHE A 57 -13.10 -11.99 -7.72
CA PHE A 57 -12.36 -11.22 -6.72
C PHE A 57 -12.91 -9.80 -6.67
N ILE A 58 -13.80 -9.55 -5.70
CA ILE A 58 -14.58 -8.31 -5.61
C ILE A 58 -13.79 -7.28 -4.80
N ILE A 59 -13.40 -6.17 -5.44
CA ILE A 59 -12.68 -5.07 -4.79
C ILE A 59 -13.66 -4.14 -4.07
N GLU A 60 -13.48 -3.96 -2.76
CA GLU A 60 -14.28 -3.07 -1.91
C GLU A 60 -13.36 -2.10 -1.15
N ASN A 61 -13.51 -0.79 -1.36
CA ASN A 61 -12.72 0.20 -0.62
C ASN A 61 -13.33 0.48 0.76
N ARG A 62 -12.57 0.25 1.83
CA ARG A 62 -12.91 0.61 3.22
C ARG A 62 -11.84 1.53 3.81
N ALA A 63 -11.88 2.79 3.39
CA ALA A 63 -10.92 3.81 3.78
C ALA A 63 -11.20 4.44 5.16
N GLY A 64 -10.16 5.01 5.76
CA GLY A 64 -10.24 5.80 7.00
C GLY A 64 -9.57 5.14 8.20
N GLY A 65 -9.34 5.93 9.25
CA GLY A 65 -8.54 5.52 10.41
C GLY A 65 -7.15 5.06 10.01
N ASP A 66 -6.51 5.71 9.03
CA ASP A 66 -5.18 5.36 8.52
C ASP A 66 -5.03 3.91 8.00
N GLY A 67 -6.16 3.32 7.60
CA GLY A 67 -6.27 1.95 7.09
C GLY A 67 -6.90 0.97 8.09
N TYR A 68 -7.09 1.36 9.35
CA TYR A 68 -7.64 0.49 10.39
C TYR A 68 -9.08 0.07 10.14
N ILE A 69 -9.91 0.90 9.50
CA ILE A 69 -11.29 0.51 9.17
C ILE A 69 -11.30 -0.71 8.24
N GLY A 70 -10.39 -0.74 7.25
CA GLY A 70 -10.22 -1.87 6.36
C GLY A 70 -9.63 -3.10 7.08
N PHE A 71 -8.62 -2.89 7.94
CA PHE A 71 -8.06 -3.99 8.73
C PHE A 71 -9.08 -4.61 9.68
N GLU A 72 -9.91 -3.81 10.35
CA GLU A 72 -10.94 -4.30 11.25
C GLU A 72 -11.96 -5.19 10.51
N ALA A 73 -12.33 -4.79 9.29
CA ALA A 73 -13.26 -5.56 8.47
C ALA A 73 -12.72 -6.97 8.10
N VAL A 74 -11.41 -7.11 7.90
CA VAL A 74 -10.78 -8.39 7.56
C VAL A 74 -10.44 -9.19 8.83
N ALA A 75 -9.91 -8.54 9.86
CA ALA A 75 -9.59 -9.15 11.14
C ALA A 75 -10.80 -9.84 11.81
N ARG A 76 -12.01 -9.31 11.60
CA ARG A 76 -13.26 -9.88 12.10
C ARG A 76 -13.91 -10.92 11.17
N ALA A 77 -13.36 -11.13 9.98
CA ALA A 77 -13.88 -12.13 9.04
C ALA A 77 -13.45 -13.54 9.44
N GLU A 78 -14.19 -14.55 8.97
CA GLU A 78 -13.77 -15.94 9.13
C GLU A 78 -12.37 -16.15 8.51
N PRO A 79 -11.49 -16.91 9.16
CA PRO A 79 -10.17 -17.23 8.63
C PRO A 79 -10.26 -18.31 7.54
N ASP A 80 -11.11 -18.11 6.53
CA ASP A 80 -11.33 -19.04 5.43
C ASP A 80 -10.72 -18.56 4.09
N GLY A 81 -10.09 -17.37 4.12
CA GLY A 81 -9.44 -16.72 2.99
C GLY A 81 -10.38 -16.16 1.93
N TYR A 82 -11.69 -16.08 2.19
CA TYR A 82 -12.64 -15.42 1.30
C TYR A 82 -12.84 -13.93 1.60
N THR A 83 -12.20 -13.43 2.66
CA THR A 83 -12.02 -12.00 2.90
C THR A 83 -10.54 -11.74 3.13
N VAL A 84 -9.93 -10.95 2.24
CA VAL A 84 -8.52 -10.54 2.33
C VAL A 84 -8.42 -9.03 2.21
N VAL A 85 -7.31 -8.45 2.66
CA VAL A 85 -7.02 -7.02 2.45
C VAL A 85 -5.84 -6.86 1.51
N TYR A 86 -5.95 -5.95 0.56
CA TYR A 86 -4.82 -5.41 -0.19
C TYR A 86 -4.51 -4.00 0.34
N SER A 87 -3.32 -3.83 0.90
CA SER A 87 -2.96 -2.64 1.68
C SER A 87 -1.60 -2.09 1.28
N PRO A 88 -1.39 -0.76 1.36
CA PRO A 88 -0.06 -0.20 1.54
C PRO A 88 0.62 -0.82 2.75
N GLY A 89 1.89 -1.20 2.60
CA GLY A 89 2.66 -1.80 3.69
C GLY A 89 2.89 -0.83 4.86
N SER A 90 2.89 0.48 4.61
CA SER A 90 2.96 1.49 5.68
C SER A 90 1.79 1.43 6.65
N SER A 91 0.57 1.12 6.20
CA SER A 91 -0.55 0.90 7.11
C SER A 91 -0.31 -0.28 8.06
N MET A 92 0.38 -1.33 7.59
CA MET A 92 0.69 -2.52 8.39
C MET A 92 1.92 -2.34 9.29
N MET A 93 2.96 -1.68 8.80
CA MET A 93 4.31 -1.70 9.37
C MET A 93 4.72 -0.37 10.02
N ILE A 94 4.01 0.73 9.74
CA ILE A 94 4.37 2.07 10.22
C ILE A 94 3.25 2.63 11.10
N ALA A 95 2.02 2.66 10.58
CA ALA A 95 0.87 3.25 11.27
C ALA A 95 0.67 2.75 12.71
N PRO A 96 0.90 1.46 13.07
CA PRO A 96 0.72 0.99 14.45
C PRO A 96 1.66 1.63 15.48
N HIS A 97 2.77 2.23 15.05
CA HIS A 97 3.68 2.96 15.93
C HIS A 97 3.24 4.39 16.24
N ILE A 98 2.29 4.91 15.46
CA ILE A 98 1.70 6.24 15.60
C ILE A 98 0.29 6.11 16.19
N VAL A 99 -0.57 5.33 15.53
CA VAL A 99 -1.97 5.14 15.91
C VAL A 99 -2.09 4.04 16.96
N LYS A 100 -2.42 4.41 18.19
CA LYS A 100 -2.67 3.44 19.28
C LYS A 100 -4.11 2.92 19.24
N ARG A 101 -4.32 1.76 18.60
CA ARG A 101 -5.58 0.99 18.65
C ARG A 101 -5.37 -0.28 19.47
N ALA A 102 -5.62 -0.22 20.78
CA ALA A 102 -5.43 -1.35 21.68
C ALA A 102 -6.37 -2.54 21.36
N ASP A 103 -7.49 -2.27 20.69
CA ASP A 103 -8.50 -3.23 20.26
C ASP A 103 -8.13 -3.96 18.96
N LEU A 104 -7.17 -3.46 18.18
CA LEU A 104 -6.75 -4.06 16.92
C LEU A 104 -5.25 -3.91 16.71
N ASP A 105 -4.50 -4.96 16.99
CA ASP A 105 -3.10 -5.08 16.57
C ASP A 105 -3.05 -5.79 15.21
N PRO A 106 -2.80 -5.09 14.10
CA PRO A 106 -2.82 -5.71 12.78
C PRO A 106 -1.73 -6.79 12.63
N MET A 107 -0.60 -6.66 13.33
CA MET A 107 0.49 -7.65 13.32
C MET A 107 0.08 -9.00 13.94
N LYS A 108 -0.96 -9.00 14.80
CA LYS A 108 -1.53 -10.23 15.37
C LYS A 108 -2.78 -10.68 14.63
N ALA A 109 -3.58 -9.74 14.16
CA ALA A 109 -4.88 -10.01 13.56
C ALA A 109 -4.80 -10.47 12.09
N LEU A 110 -3.70 -10.15 11.40
CA LEU A 110 -3.53 -10.42 9.98
C LEU A 110 -2.26 -11.23 9.69
N THR A 111 -2.35 -12.13 8.71
CA THR A 111 -1.27 -12.94 8.17
C THR A 111 -0.78 -12.35 6.84
N PRO A 112 0.52 -12.02 6.71
CA PRO A 112 1.13 -11.62 5.44
C PRO A 112 1.04 -12.72 4.38
N VAL A 113 0.57 -12.38 3.17
CA VAL A 113 0.41 -13.35 2.08
C VAL A 113 1.48 -13.16 1.01
N VAL A 114 1.50 -11.99 0.36
CA VAL A 114 2.37 -11.75 -0.80
C VAL A 114 2.57 -10.25 -1.03
N PRO A 115 3.83 -9.78 -1.15
CA PRO A 115 4.13 -8.42 -1.58
C PRO A 115 3.96 -8.30 -3.09
N THR A 116 3.62 -7.11 -3.57
CA THR A 116 3.40 -6.86 -5.01
C THR A 116 4.32 -5.79 -5.57
N GLY A 117 4.52 -4.69 -4.85
CA GLY A 117 5.41 -3.65 -5.30
C GLY A 117 5.44 -2.48 -4.35
N ARG A 118 6.31 -1.51 -4.62
CA ARG A 118 6.42 -0.25 -3.89
C ARG A 118 6.56 0.89 -4.89
N VAL A 119 6.42 2.12 -4.42
CA VAL A 119 6.55 3.32 -5.25
C VAL A 119 7.77 4.11 -4.84
N SER A 120 8.29 4.91 -5.76
CA SER A 120 9.05 6.11 -5.38
C SER A 120 8.07 7.21 -4.96
N LEU A 121 8.55 8.23 -4.25
CA LEU A 121 7.74 9.43 -3.99
C LEU A 121 8.23 10.58 -4.85
N TYR A 122 7.28 11.38 -5.32
CA TYR A 122 7.54 12.50 -6.21
C TYR A 122 7.20 13.77 -5.45
N VAL A 123 8.21 14.59 -5.18
CA VAL A 123 8.03 15.88 -4.52
C VAL A 123 7.46 16.83 -5.55
N MET A 124 6.16 17.11 -5.44
CA MET A 124 5.43 17.95 -6.38
C MET A 124 4.88 19.18 -5.66
N THR A 125 4.93 20.34 -6.31
CA THR A 125 4.31 21.57 -5.82
C THR A 125 3.22 22.06 -6.76
N HIS A 126 2.22 22.75 -6.19
CA HIS A 126 1.29 23.54 -6.99
C HIS A 126 2.03 24.75 -7.61
N PRO A 127 1.69 25.19 -8.85
CA PRO A 127 2.37 26.31 -9.51
C PRO A 127 2.34 27.66 -8.76
N ASN A 128 1.44 27.85 -7.79
CA ASN A 128 1.38 29.05 -6.96
C ASN A 128 2.53 29.16 -5.95
N VAL A 129 3.19 28.04 -5.62
CA VAL A 129 4.41 28.08 -4.81
C VAL A 129 5.51 28.71 -5.67
N PRO A 130 6.20 29.78 -5.22
CA PRO A 130 7.12 30.56 -6.06
C PRO A 130 8.50 29.89 -6.18
N VAL A 131 8.52 28.63 -6.62
CA VAL A 131 9.71 27.78 -6.77
C VAL A 131 9.60 26.99 -8.06
N LYS A 132 10.75 26.78 -8.71
CA LYS A 132 10.84 26.06 -10.00
C LYS A 132 11.67 24.79 -9.92
N ASN A 133 12.53 24.67 -8.92
CA ASN A 133 13.47 23.56 -8.76
C ASN A 133 13.71 23.27 -7.27
N PHE A 134 14.46 22.19 -7.00
CA PHE A 134 14.77 21.75 -5.65
C PHE A 134 15.50 22.80 -4.79
N ALA A 135 16.50 23.49 -5.37
CA ALA A 135 17.28 24.48 -4.63
C ALA A 135 16.41 25.67 -4.18
N GLU A 136 15.58 26.19 -5.09
CA GLU A 136 14.60 27.23 -4.77
C GLU A 136 13.57 26.76 -3.75
N PHE A 137 13.09 25.52 -3.86
CA PHE A 137 12.16 24.94 -2.91
C PHE A 137 12.71 24.88 -1.49
N VAL A 138 13.93 24.34 -1.31
CA VAL A 138 14.56 24.27 0.02
C VAL A 138 14.83 25.67 0.58
N ALA A 139 15.34 26.59 -0.25
CA ALA A 139 15.58 27.97 0.18
C ALA A 139 14.28 28.65 0.63
N TYR A 140 13.21 28.51 -0.16
CA TYR A 140 11.90 29.08 0.15
C TYR A 140 11.30 28.49 1.42
N ALA A 141 11.34 27.17 1.59
CA ALA A 141 10.80 26.48 2.76
C ALA A 141 11.55 26.84 4.05
N ARG A 142 12.89 27.01 3.99
CA ARG A 142 13.70 27.49 5.12
C ARG A 142 13.40 28.94 5.50
N ALA A 143 13.19 29.80 4.51
CA ALA A 143 12.84 31.20 4.72
C ALA A 143 11.41 31.39 5.24
N ASN A 144 10.53 30.39 5.07
CA ASN A 144 9.11 30.45 5.37
C ASN A 144 8.65 29.25 6.23
N PRO A 145 9.22 29.06 7.44
CA PRO A 145 8.90 27.90 8.26
C PRO A 145 7.42 27.88 8.67
N GLY A 146 6.76 26.74 8.43
CA GLY A 146 5.35 26.55 8.76
C GLY A 146 4.36 27.30 7.85
N LYS A 147 4.80 27.80 6.68
CA LYS A 147 3.87 28.39 5.68
C LYS A 147 3.35 27.40 4.65
N LEU A 148 4.14 26.37 4.34
CA LEU A 148 3.79 25.38 3.31
C LEU A 148 3.04 24.21 3.94
N ASN A 149 1.87 23.91 3.40
CA ASN A 149 1.05 22.77 3.78
C ASN A 149 1.27 21.62 2.79
N TYR A 150 1.59 20.43 3.29
CA TYR A 150 1.76 19.24 2.49
C TYR A 150 0.67 18.21 2.75
N GLY A 151 0.15 17.60 1.69
CA GLY A 151 -0.85 16.55 1.78
C GLY A 151 -0.25 15.16 1.79
N THR A 152 -0.85 14.25 2.56
CA THR A 152 -0.52 12.80 2.49
C THR A 152 -1.76 11.94 2.45
N PRO A 153 -1.64 10.65 2.07
CA PRO A 153 -2.75 9.70 2.12
C PRO A 153 -3.27 9.33 3.52
N GLY A 154 -2.69 9.89 4.59
CA GLY A 154 -3.05 9.61 5.98
C GLY A 154 -1.87 9.70 6.95
N ASN A 155 -2.15 9.61 8.25
CA ASN A 155 -1.13 9.54 9.28
C ASN A 155 -0.38 8.20 9.22
N GLY A 156 0.92 8.19 9.52
CA GLY A 156 1.75 6.99 9.43
C GLY A 156 1.87 6.33 8.05
N THR A 157 1.44 7.00 6.98
CA THR A 157 1.65 6.52 5.61
C THR A 157 3.08 6.80 5.15
N SER A 158 3.58 6.06 4.15
CA SER A 158 4.95 6.27 3.64
C SER A 158 5.21 7.73 3.23
N PRO A 159 4.30 8.43 2.51
CA PRO A 159 4.46 9.86 2.22
C PRO A 159 4.59 10.75 3.45
N HIS A 160 3.86 10.46 4.53
CA HIS A 160 3.97 11.21 5.77
C HIS A 160 5.35 11.03 6.39
N ILE A 161 5.79 9.78 6.59
CA ILE A 161 7.10 9.52 7.19
C ILE A 161 8.23 10.07 6.32
N ALA A 162 8.15 9.89 5.01
CA ALA A 162 9.12 10.45 4.08
C ALA A 162 9.22 11.97 4.18
N THR A 163 8.09 12.67 4.30
CA THR A 163 8.08 14.13 4.46
C THR A 163 8.66 14.56 5.80
N GLU A 164 8.42 13.81 6.89
CA GLU A 164 9.01 14.12 8.19
C GLU A 164 10.53 13.85 8.23
N VAL A 165 11.00 12.78 7.59
CA VAL A 165 12.45 12.57 7.37
C VAL A 165 13.02 13.72 6.54
N PHE A 166 12.33 14.14 5.47
CA PHE A 166 12.74 15.29 4.66
C PHE A 166 12.80 16.59 5.49
N ASN A 167 11.79 16.87 6.32
CA ASN A 167 11.79 18.04 7.22
C ASN A 167 13.05 18.07 8.08
N ARG A 168 13.40 16.94 8.69
CA ARG A 168 14.60 16.78 9.52
C ARG A 168 15.88 17.01 8.73
N GLU A 169 16.08 16.28 7.63
CA GLU A 169 17.31 16.31 6.85
C GLU A 169 17.52 17.65 6.13
N ALA A 170 16.45 18.19 5.53
CA ALA A 170 16.49 19.47 4.83
C ALA A 170 16.42 20.66 5.79
N LYS A 171 16.18 20.45 7.09
CA LYS A 171 16.01 21.49 8.12
C LYS A 171 14.93 22.49 7.73
N VAL A 172 13.78 21.99 7.30
CA VAL A 172 12.59 22.78 6.94
C VAL A 172 11.43 22.45 7.88
N LYS A 173 10.43 23.31 7.89
CA LYS A 173 9.19 23.08 8.66
C LYS A 173 7.99 23.20 7.71
N LEU A 174 7.42 22.04 7.38
CA LEU A 174 6.19 21.93 6.59
C LEU A 174 5.03 21.51 7.50
N ASN A 175 3.80 21.90 7.18
CA ASN A 175 2.62 21.54 7.96
C ASN A 175 1.88 20.37 7.29
N HIS A 176 1.63 19.32 8.07
CA HIS A 176 0.96 18.13 7.56
C HIS A 176 -0.56 18.30 7.48
N VAL A 177 -1.14 17.93 6.33
CA VAL A 177 -2.59 17.80 6.13
C VAL A 177 -2.92 16.35 5.73
N PRO A 178 -3.50 15.53 6.63
CA PRO A 178 -3.83 14.14 6.33
C PRO A 178 -5.13 14.02 5.53
N TYR A 179 -5.13 13.15 4.52
CA TYR A 179 -6.31 12.75 3.74
C TYR A 179 -6.66 11.28 3.95
N LYS A 180 -7.75 10.80 3.35
CA LYS A 180 -8.16 9.37 3.37
C LYS A 180 -7.54 8.54 2.24
N GLY A 181 -6.55 9.08 1.53
CA GLY A 181 -5.90 8.46 0.38
C GLY A 181 -5.19 9.48 -0.51
N ALA A 182 -4.36 8.97 -1.44
CA ALA A 182 -3.59 9.82 -2.37
C ALA A 182 -4.49 10.59 -3.36
N GLY A 183 -5.59 9.98 -3.82
CA GLY A 183 -6.53 10.63 -4.75
C GLY A 183 -7.12 11.95 -4.22
N PRO A 184 -7.73 11.95 -3.01
CA PRO A 184 -8.18 13.18 -2.38
C PRO A 184 -7.08 14.23 -2.17
N ALA A 185 -5.87 13.83 -1.74
CA ALA A 185 -4.75 14.75 -1.58
C ALA A 185 -4.33 15.38 -2.91
N LEU A 186 -4.25 14.59 -3.99
CA LEU A 186 -3.93 15.08 -5.33
C LEU A 186 -4.96 16.11 -5.83
N LYS A 187 -6.25 15.88 -5.55
CA LYS A 187 -7.31 16.82 -5.94
C LYS A 187 -7.09 18.19 -5.31
N ASP A 188 -6.78 18.22 -4.02
CA ASP A 188 -6.54 19.47 -3.29
C ASP A 188 -5.22 20.14 -3.69
N LEU A 189 -4.18 19.35 -4.02
CA LEU A 189 -2.94 19.87 -4.58
C LEU A 189 -3.19 20.53 -5.94
N LEU A 190 -3.96 19.91 -6.83
CA LEU A 190 -4.34 20.48 -8.12
C LEU A 190 -5.21 21.73 -7.99
N GLY A 191 -6.01 21.82 -6.92
CA GLY A 191 -6.81 23.00 -6.60
C GLY A 191 -6.03 24.11 -5.89
N GLY A 192 -4.77 23.88 -5.50
CA GLY A 192 -3.97 24.83 -4.72
C GLY A 192 -4.44 25.01 -3.28
N ILE A 193 -5.19 24.05 -2.74
CA ILE A 193 -5.62 24.03 -1.32
C ILE A 193 -4.44 23.63 -0.43
N ILE A 194 -3.60 22.72 -0.90
CA ILE A 194 -2.30 22.39 -0.32
C ILE A 194 -1.19 22.77 -1.30
N ASP A 195 0.00 23.04 -0.77
CA ASP A 195 1.11 23.61 -1.54
C ASP A 195 1.96 22.53 -2.22
N LEU A 196 2.09 21.38 -1.58
CA LEU A 196 2.91 20.28 -2.06
C LEU A 196 2.42 18.90 -1.61
N ALA A 197 2.99 17.86 -2.23
CA ALA A 197 2.87 16.49 -1.76
C ALA A 197 4.15 15.70 -2.08
N PHE A 198 4.44 14.70 -1.24
CA PHE A 198 5.33 13.59 -1.57
C PHE A 198 4.46 12.50 -2.20
N ASP A 199 4.14 12.68 -3.47
CA ASP A 199 3.10 11.94 -4.16
C ASP A 199 3.57 10.52 -4.54
N PRO A 200 2.75 9.46 -4.35
CA PRO A 200 3.11 8.09 -4.68
C PRO A 200 3.00 7.74 -6.17
N GLY A 201 2.87 8.72 -7.06
CA GLY A 201 2.85 8.54 -8.52
C GLY A 201 1.51 8.89 -9.18
N VAL A 202 0.43 9.10 -8.42
CA VAL A 202 -0.89 9.48 -8.97
C VAL A 202 -0.87 10.84 -9.67
N GLY A 203 0.03 11.74 -9.25
CA GLY A 203 0.20 13.07 -9.81
C GLY A 203 1.04 13.12 -11.09
N LEU A 204 1.71 12.03 -11.51
CA LEU A 204 2.66 12.04 -12.62
C LEU A 204 2.06 12.54 -13.94
N THR A 205 0.83 12.13 -14.25
CA THR A 205 0.14 12.60 -15.47
C THR A 205 -0.14 14.11 -15.40
N SER A 206 -0.55 14.61 -14.23
CA SER A 206 -0.79 16.03 -14.02
C SER A 206 0.48 16.86 -14.06
N ALA A 207 1.59 16.34 -13.50
CA ALA A 207 2.91 16.96 -13.58
C ALA A 207 3.42 17.01 -15.02
N LYS A 208 3.27 15.92 -15.78
CA LYS A 208 3.64 15.86 -17.20
C LYS A 208 2.84 16.85 -18.06
N ALA A 209 1.58 17.11 -17.69
CA ALA A 209 0.73 18.12 -18.29
C ALA A 209 1.02 19.57 -17.80
N GLY A 210 2.04 19.78 -16.96
CA GLY A 210 2.41 21.10 -16.44
C GLY A 210 1.47 21.67 -15.37
N LYS A 211 0.50 20.89 -14.88
CA LYS A 211 -0.43 21.33 -13.83
C LYS A 211 0.19 21.33 -12.44
N LEU A 212 1.24 20.53 -12.26
CA LEU A 212 2.06 20.46 -11.04
C LEU A 212 3.52 20.58 -11.46
N ARG A 213 4.37 21.12 -10.57
CA ARG A 213 5.82 21.16 -10.79
C ARG A 213 6.48 19.99 -10.08
N MET A 214 7.23 19.19 -10.83
CA MET A 214 8.12 18.17 -10.25
C MET A 214 9.37 18.87 -9.69
N ILE A 215 9.59 18.73 -8.38
CA ILE A 215 10.70 19.37 -7.68
C ILE A 215 11.87 18.41 -7.48
N ALA A 216 11.57 17.20 -7.01
CA ALA A 216 12.55 16.14 -6.75
C ALA A 216 11.87 14.78 -6.66
N ILE A 217 12.69 13.73 -6.60
CA ILE A 217 12.25 12.34 -6.51
C ILE A 217 12.88 11.67 -5.28
N ALA A 218 12.06 11.14 -4.38
CA ALA A 218 12.49 10.24 -3.32
C ALA A 218 12.46 8.80 -3.84
N GLY A 219 13.52 8.43 -4.53
CA GLY A 219 13.68 7.12 -5.15
C GLY A 219 15.14 6.91 -5.58
N PRO A 220 15.51 5.67 -5.93
CA PRO A 220 16.90 5.32 -6.22
C PRO A 220 17.43 5.92 -7.53
N LYS A 221 16.54 6.41 -8.40
CA LYS A 221 16.87 6.96 -9.70
C LYS A 221 15.87 8.05 -10.11
N ARG A 222 16.28 8.91 -11.03
CA ARG A 222 15.37 9.86 -11.68
C ARG A 222 14.29 9.13 -12.48
N HIS A 223 13.15 9.79 -12.68
CA HIS A 223 12.06 9.27 -13.50
C HIS A 223 12.29 9.63 -14.97
N ALA A 224 12.07 8.68 -15.88
CA ALA A 224 12.37 8.87 -17.31
C ALA A 224 11.59 10.04 -17.94
N ASP A 225 10.33 10.25 -17.54
CA ASP A 225 9.53 11.40 -18.00
C ASP A 225 9.94 12.75 -17.36
N PHE A 226 10.80 12.75 -16.35
CA PHE A 226 11.25 13.96 -15.63
C PHE A 226 12.78 13.93 -15.43
N PRO A 227 13.57 13.91 -16.51
CA PRO A 227 15.02 13.74 -16.43
C PRO A 227 15.72 14.90 -15.70
N ASP A 228 15.12 16.09 -15.70
CA ASP A 228 15.65 17.30 -15.06
C ASP A 228 15.35 17.36 -13.55
N ALA A 229 14.43 16.54 -13.05
CA ALA A 229 14.12 16.47 -11.62
C ALA A 229 15.14 15.57 -10.92
N PRO A 230 15.97 16.09 -10.00
CA PRO A 230 16.96 15.29 -9.31
C PRO A 230 16.31 14.37 -8.28
N THR A 231 17.03 13.33 -7.86
CA THR A 231 16.68 12.61 -6.64
C THR A 231 17.02 13.45 -5.40
N LEU A 232 16.38 13.13 -4.29
CA LEU A 232 16.74 13.73 -3.00
C LEU A 232 18.17 13.37 -2.59
N GLU A 233 18.62 12.15 -2.90
CA GLU A 233 19.99 11.71 -2.59
C GLU A 233 21.05 12.47 -3.39
N GLU A 234 20.80 12.79 -4.66
CA GLU A 234 21.69 13.65 -5.47
C GLU A 234 21.91 15.03 -4.83
N ASN A 235 20.98 15.47 -3.97
CA ASN A 235 21.06 16.73 -3.24
C ASN A 235 21.48 16.55 -1.77
N GLY A 236 21.97 15.37 -1.39
CA GLY A 236 22.46 15.09 -0.04
C GLY A 236 21.37 14.86 1.02
N ILE A 237 20.09 14.78 0.63
CA ILE A 237 18.99 14.41 1.52
C ILE A 237 18.84 12.89 1.49
N LYS A 238 19.18 12.22 2.59
CA LYS A 238 19.23 10.74 2.67
C LYS A 238 18.06 10.18 3.48
N GLY A 239 17.75 8.90 3.27
CA GLY A 239 16.79 8.15 4.09
C GLY A 239 15.32 8.46 3.81
N VAL A 240 15.03 9.21 2.76
CA VAL A 240 13.66 9.47 2.29
C VAL A 240 13.32 8.46 1.20
N ASP A 241 12.41 7.53 1.49
CA ASP A 241 11.98 6.49 0.55
C ASP A 241 10.45 6.35 0.51
N GLY A 242 9.94 5.55 -0.44
CA GLY A 242 8.49 5.29 -0.59
C GLY A 242 7.93 4.22 0.34
N GLY A 243 8.73 3.75 1.30
CA GLY A 243 8.33 2.82 2.34
C GLY A 243 8.08 1.39 1.87
N PRO A 244 7.33 0.61 2.67
CA PRO A 244 7.18 -0.82 2.44
C PRO A 244 6.25 -1.16 1.27
N HIS A 245 6.35 -2.39 0.78
CA HIS A 245 5.54 -2.89 -0.32
C HIS A 245 4.03 -2.88 -0.04
N PHE A 246 3.22 -2.60 -1.07
CA PHE A 246 1.82 -3.01 -1.12
C PHE A 246 1.73 -4.53 -1.10
N ALA A 247 0.73 -5.06 -0.40
CA ALA A 247 0.62 -6.50 -0.24
C ALA A 247 -0.80 -6.96 0.07
N PHE A 248 -1.03 -8.26 -0.17
CA PHE A 248 -2.16 -8.97 0.38
C PHE A 248 -1.86 -9.46 1.79
N TYR A 249 -2.87 -9.34 2.65
CA TYR A 249 -2.93 -9.94 3.98
C TYR A 249 -4.26 -10.65 4.15
N ALA A 250 -4.28 -11.74 4.90
CA ALA A 250 -5.49 -12.49 5.23
C ALA A 250 -5.72 -12.47 6.75
N THR A 251 -6.88 -12.93 7.22
CA THR A 251 -7.14 -13.08 8.65
C THR A 251 -6.14 -14.05 9.29
N ALA A 252 -5.70 -13.76 10.52
CA ALA A 252 -4.92 -14.71 11.31
C ALA A 252 -5.66 -16.05 11.45
N GLY A 253 -4.93 -17.16 11.29
CA GLY A 253 -5.51 -18.50 11.30
C GLY A 253 -6.01 -19.01 9.95
N THR A 254 -5.95 -18.19 8.88
CA THR A 254 -6.31 -18.66 7.51
C THR A 254 -5.48 -19.89 7.12
N PRO A 255 -6.08 -20.97 6.57
CA PRO A 255 -5.38 -22.18 6.21
C PRO A 255 -4.16 -21.94 5.31
N ARG A 256 -3.08 -22.66 5.59
CA ARG A 256 -1.79 -22.48 4.92
C ARG A 256 -1.90 -22.67 3.41
N GLU A 257 -2.69 -23.65 2.97
CA GLU A 257 -2.90 -23.95 1.56
C GLU A 257 -3.58 -22.79 0.80
N VAL A 258 -4.45 -22.02 1.47
CA VAL A 258 -5.08 -20.83 0.88
C VAL A 258 -4.05 -19.70 0.73
N ILE A 259 -3.24 -19.48 1.77
CA ILE A 259 -2.16 -18.48 1.75
C ILE A 259 -1.15 -18.79 0.64
N GLU A 260 -0.70 -20.04 0.56
CA GLU A 260 0.25 -20.49 -0.47
C GLU A 260 -0.35 -20.45 -1.87
N ARG A 261 -1.65 -20.78 -2.02
CA ARG A 261 -2.33 -20.68 -3.32
C ARG A 261 -2.40 -19.23 -3.79
N LEU A 262 -2.88 -18.31 -2.95
CA LEU A 262 -2.98 -16.89 -3.30
C LEU A 262 -1.60 -16.29 -3.59
N ASN A 263 -0.60 -16.59 -2.76
CA ASN A 263 0.78 -16.14 -2.97
C ASN A 263 1.31 -16.59 -4.34
N ARG A 264 1.21 -17.88 -4.66
CA ARG A 264 1.71 -18.42 -5.94
C ARG A 264 1.02 -17.79 -7.14
N GLU A 265 -0.29 -17.62 -7.10
CA GLU A 265 -1.04 -17.03 -8.21
C GLU A 265 -0.71 -15.55 -8.40
N VAL A 266 -0.60 -14.77 -7.31
CA VAL A 266 -0.19 -13.37 -7.42
C VAL A 266 1.22 -13.26 -7.97
N ILE A 267 2.20 -14.06 -7.49
CA ILE A 267 3.57 -14.05 -8.03
C ILE A 267 3.56 -14.36 -9.53
N ARG A 268 2.81 -15.38 -9.96
CA ARG A 268 2.67 -15.74 -11.38
C ARG A 268 2.06 -14.59 -12.19
N LEU A 269 1.00 -13.97 -11.69
CA LEU A 269 0.33 -12.85 -12.34
C LEU A 269 1.22 -11.63 -12.48
N MET A 270 2.04 -11.33 -11.46
CA MET A 270 2.98 -10.23 -11.49
C MET A 270 3.99 -10.38 -12.65
N GLN A 271 4.31 -11.61 -13.07
CA GLN A 271 5.20 -11.86 -14.21
C GLN A 271 4.51 -11.70 -15.58
N GLU A 272 3.18 -11.57 -15.63
CA GLU A 272 2.48 -11.35 -16.90
C GLU A 272 2.73 -9.93 -17.43
N PRO A 273 2.99 -9.75 -18.74
CA PRO A 273 3.19 -8.43 -19.33
C PRO A 273 2.06 -7.46 -19.04
N VAL A 274 0.80 -7.92 -19.12
CA VAL A 274 -0.38 -7.07 -18.87
C VAL A 274 -0.42 -6.51 -17.44
N VAL A 275 0.08 -7.24 -16.46
CA VAL A 275 0.14 -6.79 -15.06
C VAL A 275 1.37 -5.92 -14.86
N SER A 276 2.55 -6.42 -15.24
CA SER A 276 3.82 -5.70 -15.04
C SER A 276 3.85 -4.36 -15.77
N ASP A 277 3.31 -4.26 -16.99
CA ASP A 277 3.24 -3.00 -17.74
C ASP A 277 2.27 -2.01 -17.09
N ARG A 278 1.15 -2.48 -16.55
CA ARG A 278 0.23 -1.63 -15.78
C ARG A 278 0.86 -1.12 -14.49
N PHE A 279 1.62 -1.95 -13.79
CA PHE A 279 2.35 -1.55 -12.59
C PHE A 279 3.44 -0.52 -12.92
N LYS A 280 4.23 -0.75 -13.98
CA LYS A 280 5.24 0.21 -14.46
C LYS A 280 4.62 1.54 -14.88
N ALA A 281 3.47 1.52 -15.55
CA ALA A 281 2.75 2.75 -15.95
C ALA A 281 2.26 3.56 -14.74
N LEU A 282 2.09 2.92 -13.58
CA LEU A 282 1.76 3.56 -12.30
C LEU A 282 3.01 3.89 -11.46
N ALA A 283 4.22 3.75 -12.05
CA ALA A 283 5.50 3.91 -11.38
C ALA A 283 5.67 3.01 -10.14
N VAL A 284 5.10 1.81 -10.18
CA VAL A 284 5.29 0.79 -9.15
C VAL A 284 6.50 -0.06 -9.52
N ASP A 285 7.53 0.00 -8.68
CA ASP A 285 8.62 -0.97 -8.70
C ASP A 285 8.11 -2.28 -8.11
N MET A 286 8.16 -3.34 -8.93
CA MET A 286 7.69 -4.65 -8.54
C MET A 286 8.50 -5.21 -7.36
N ALA A 287 7.81 -5.90 -6.46
CA ALA A 287 8.48 -6.63 -5.39
C ALA A 287 9.18 -7.87 -5.98
N GLU A 288 10.35 -8.19 -5.43
CA GLU A 288 10.93 -9.50 -5.65
C GLU A 288 9.97 -10.59 -5.15
N PRO A 289 9.84 -11.73 -5.85
CA PRO A 289 9.01 -12.84 -5.39
C PRO A 289 9.45 -13.32 -4.00
N MET A 290 8.52 -13.33 -3.05
CA MET A 290 8.75 -13.83 -1.69
C MET A 290 7.74 -14.90 -1.34
N THR A 291 8.20 -15.97 -0.69
CA THR A 291 7.29 -16.90 0.00
C THR A 291 6.55 -16.17 1.13
N PRO A 292 5.40 -16.68 1.60
CA PRO A 292 4.70 -16.09 2.74
C PRO A 292 5.60 -15.91 3.98
N GLN A 293 6.51 -16.86 4.23
CA GLN A 293 7.45 -16.80 5.35
C GLN A 293 8.52 -15.72 5.17
N GLN A 294 9.08 -15.60 3.96
CA GLN A 294 10.03 -14.53 3.64
C GLN A 294 9.35 -13.16 3.77
N PHE A 295 8.11 -13.03 3.28
CA PHE A 295 7.36 -11.79 3.41
C PHE A 295 7.00 -11.46 4.86
N ALA A 296 6.64 -12.46 5.68
CA ALA A 296 6.42 -12.26 7.11
C ALA A 296 7.70 -11.78 7.84
N ALA A 297 8.88 -12.27 7.45
CA ALA A 297 10.16 -11.77 7.96
C ALA A 297 10.42 -10.32 7.53
N TYR A 298 10.14 -9.98 6.27
CA TYR A 298 10.22 -8.60 5.77
C TYR A 298 9.29 -7.65 6.56
N VAL A 299 8.03 -8.06 6.77
CA VAL A 299 7.05 -7.26 7.53
C VAL A 299 7.55 -6.99 8.95
N ARG A 300 8.12 -7.99 9.64
CA ARG A 300 8.69 -7.82 10.98
C ARG A 300 9.88 -6.88 10.98
N ALA A 301 10.79 -7.03 10.03
CA ALA A 301 11.99 -6.19 9.94
C ALA A 301 11.63 -4.71 9.68
N GLU A 302 10.69 -4.44 8.77
CA GLU A 302 10.21 -3.07 8.52
C GLU A 302 9.49 -2.51 9.75
N TYR A 303 8.62 -3.29 10.40
CA TYR A 303 7.96 -2.88 11.65
C TYR A 303 8.99 -2.46 12.72
N GLU A 304 10.01 -3.28 12.96
CA GLU A 304 11.06 -2.96 13.93
C GLU A 304 11.88 -1.71 13.53
N LYS A 305 12.18 -1.55 12.23
CA LYS A 305 12.87 -0.37 11.69
C LYS A 305 12.07 0.90 11.98
N TYR A 306 10.78 0.93 11.65
CA TYR A 306 9.95 2.13 11.86
C TYR A 306 9.62 2.38 13.33
N GLY A 307 9.53 1.33 14.15
CA GLY A 307 9.41 1.46 15.60
C GLY A 307 10.56 2.22 16.25
N LYS A 308 11.76 2.19 15.64
CA LYS A 308 12.93 3.00 16.06
C LYS A 308 12.91 4.40 15.46
N LEU A 309 12.58 4.52 14.18
CA LEU A 309 12.61 5.80 13.46
C LEU A 309 11.53 6.79 13.95
N ILE A 310 10.31 6.33 14.20
CA ILE A 310 9.18 7.23 14.51
C ILE A 310 9.42 8.09 15.76
N PRO A 311 9.90 7.53 16.89
CA PRO A 311 10.29 8.34 18.04
C PRO A 311 11.36 9.41 17.72
N GLU A 312 12.33 9.12 16.85
CA GLU A 312 13.39 10.05 16.46
C GLU A 312 12.87 11.24 15.64
N LEU A 313 11.76 11.03 14.90
CA LEU A 313 11.12 12.08 14.11
C LEU A 313 10.25 13.02 14.96
N GLY A 314 10.04 12.71 16.25
CA GLY A 314 9.23 13.55 17.14
C GLY A 314 7.75 13.64 16.73
N ILE A 315 7.28 12.71 15.90
CA ILE A 315 5.88 12.64 15.46
C ILE A 315 5.03 12.31 16.70
N ALA A 316 4.07 13.18 17.01
CA ALA A 316 3.15 12.95 18.11
C ALA A 316 2.33 11.68 17.86
N ARG A 317 2.23 10.83 18.89
CA ARG A 317 1.37 9.63 18.91
C ARG A 317 -0.06 10.00 19.26
#